data_AF-A0AA35TBJ7-F1
#
_entry.id   AF-A0AA35TBJ7-F1
#
_cell.length_a   1.000
_cell.length_b   1.000
_cell.length_c   1.000
_cell.angle_alpha   90.00
_cell.angle_beta   90.00
_cell.angle_gamma   90.00
#
_symmetry.space_group_name_H-M   'P 1'
#
loop_
_entity.id
_entity.type
_entity.pdbx_description
1 polymer ?
#
loop_
_entity_poly.entity_id
_entity_poly.type
_entity_poly.pdbx_seq_one_letter_code
_entity_poly.pdbx_strand_id
1 'polypeptide(L)'
;MRRRYTTAEFAHLVENLRRVFGDDVGITTDIMVGFPGETDAHFEESCQFVKDIGFSQLHVFRYSPRKGTPAATYPDQVSPHVSAARSQAMIALGERLNIAFRQRMLGKQKEVLIEASREGDKQPPRRLY
;
A
#
# COMPACT_ATOMS: atom_id res chain seq x y z
N MET A 1 3.94 17.18 2.17
CA MET A 1 2.58 16.71 1.77
C MET A 1 1.42 17.22 2.65
N ARG A 2 1.60 18.17 3.58
CA ARG A 2 0.54 18.79 4.42
C ARG A 2 -0.48 17.81 5.03
N ARG A 3 -0.04 16.59 5.39
CA ARG A 3 -0.87 15.65 6.16
C ARG A 3 -1.00 16.20 7.58
N ARG A 4 -2.21 16.12 8.15
CA ARG A 4 -2.53 16.60 9.51
C ARG A 4 -2.40 15.49 10.55
N TYR A 5 -1.57 14.49 10.27
CA TYR A 5 -1.27 13.36 11.13
C TYR A 5 0.16 12.89 10.88
N THR A 6 0.69 12.15 11.84
CA THR A 6 2.03 11.56 11.87
C THR A 6 1.99 10.07 11.49
N THR A 7 3.15 9.52 11.16
CA THR A 7 3.32 8.07 10.95
C THR A 7 2.96 7.27 12.20
N ALA A 8 3.25 7.80 13.40
CA ALA A 8 2.90 7.18 14.67
C ALA A 8 1.37 7.10 14.89
N GLU A 9 0.64 8.19 14.60
CA GLU A 9 -0.83 8.19 14.68
C GLU A 9 -1.45 7.21 13.68
N PHE A 10 -0.89 7.11 12.47
CA PHE A 10 -1.33 6.12 11.49
C PHE A 10 -1.04 4.69 11.95
N ALA A 11 0.15 4.42 12.49
CA ALA A 11 0.51 3.10 13.01
C ALA A 11 -0.44 2.68 14.14
N HIS A 12 -0.72 3.60 15.07
CA HIS A 12 -1.65 3.35 16.16
C HIS A 12 -3.08 3.05 15.67
N LEU A 13 -3.53 3.72 14.61
CA LEU A 13 -4.81 3.40 13.96
C LEU A 13 -4.82 1.96 13.41
N VAL A 14 -3.75 1.54 12.73
CA VAL A 14 -3.62 0.18 12.20
C VAL A 14 -3.59 -0.87 13.31
N GLU A 15 -2.86 -0.62 14.39
CA GLU A 15 -2.84 -1.49 15.57
C GLU A 15 -4.25 -1.67 16.15
N ASN A 16 -5.02 -0.58 16.26
CA ASN A 16 -6.40 -0.63 16.74
C ASN A 16 -7.30 -1.45 15.82
N LEU A 17 -7.16 -1.31 14.50
CA LEU A 17 -7.90 -2.13 13.54
C LEU A 17 -7.57 -3.62 13.69
N ARG A 18 -6.29 -3.98 13.81
CA ARG A 18 -5.86 -5.36 14.02
C ARG A 18 -6.35 -5.94 15.34
N ARG A 19 -6.38 -5.14 16.40
CA ARG A 19 -6.92 -5.56 17.70
C ARG A 19 -8.42 -5.89 17.64
N VAL A 20 -9.19 -5.17 16.83
CA VAL A 20 -10.65 -5.34 16.72
C VAL A 20 -11.03 -6.41 15.71
N PHE A 21 -10.37 -6.44 14.54
CA PHE A 21 -10.73 -7.29 13.40
C PHE A 21 -9.81 -8.51 13.21
N GLY A 22 -8.72 -8.59 13.98
CA GLY A 22 -7.67 -9.60 13.86
C GLY A 22 -6.55 -9.19 12.89
N ASP A 23 -5.43 -9.91 12.97
CA ASP A 23 -4.22 -9.65 12.18
C ASP A 23 -4.37 -9.92 10.67
N ASP A 24 -5.49 -10.51 10.28
CA ASP A 24 -5.84 -10.80 8.89
C ASP A 24 -6.49 -9.63 8.17
N VAL A 25 -6.76 -8.52 8.87
CA VAL A 25 -7.32 -7.33 8.24
C VAL A 25 -6.39 -6.81 7.15
N GLY A 26 -6.91 -6.76 5.92
CA GLY A 26 -6.19 -6.23 4.77
C GLY A 26 -6.12 -4.71 4.84
N ILE A 27 -4.92 -4.16 4.94
CA ILE A 27 -4.68 -2.72 4.86
C ILE A 27 -3.96 -2.43 3.54
N THR A 28 -4.53 -1.56 2.72
CA THR A 28 -3.95 -1.13 1.44
C THR A 28 -3.66 0.36 1.45
N THR A 29 -2.71 0.81 0.65
CA THR A 29 -2.43 2.24 0.52
C THR A 29 -1.73 2.61 -0.78
N ASP A 30 -1.79 3.90 -1.08
CA ASP A 30 -1.15 4.53 -2.24
C ASP A 30 0.08 5.32 -1.77
N ILE A 31 1.24 5.02 -2.33
CA ILE A 31 2.53 5.62 -1.95
C ILE A 31 3.09 6.41 -3.12
N MET A 32 3.41 7.67 -2.86
CA MET A 32 4.12 8.53 -3.78
C MET A 32 5.61 8.55 -3.43
N VAL A 33 6.47 8.35 -4.44
CA VAL A 33 7.93 8.49 -4.31
C VAL A 33 8.44 9.64 -5.19
N GLY A 34 9.60 10.20 -4.83
CA GLY A 34 10.24 11.28 -5.57
C GLY A 34 9.58 12.64 -5.37
N PHE A 35 8.90 12.85 -4.23
CA PHE A 35 8.37 14.18 -3.90
C PHE A 35 9.53 15.19 -3.76
N PRO A 36 9.35 16.48 -4.12
CA PRO A 36 10.42 17.47 -3.99
C PRO A 36 10.97 17.54 -2.57
N GLY A 37 12.29 17.47 -2.42
CA GLY A 37 13.00 17.39 -1.14
C GLY A 37 13.10 15.97 -0.51
N GLU A 38 12.66 14.92 -1.20
CA GLU A 38 12.82 13.54 -0.71
C GLU A 38 14.29 13.10 -0.78
N THR A 39 14.90 12.89 0.38
CA THR A 39 16.27 12.41 0.55
C THR A 39 16.29 10.88 0.62
N ASP A 40 17.50 10.28 0.56
CA ASP A 40 17.63 8.83 0.73
C ASP A 40 17.20 8.37 2.12
N ALA A 41 17.47 9.17 3.16
CA ALA A 41 16.99 8.90 4.51
C ALA A 41 15.45 8.89 4.59
N HIS A 42 14.77 9.88 3.99
CA HIS A 42 13.30 9.91 3.96
C HIS A 42 12.72 8.70 3.22
N PHE A 43 13.38 8.26 2.15
CA PHE A 43 12.95 7.08 1.40
C PHE A 43 13.14 5.79 2.22
N GLU A 44 14.28 5.64 2.91
CA GLU A 44 14.52 4.49 3.78
C GLU A 44 13.55 4.44 4.95
N GLU A 45 13.27 5.58 5.60
CA GLU A 45 12.24 5.70 6.64
C GLU A 45 10.86 5.27 6.12
N SER A 46 10.53 5.66 4.88
CA SER A 46 9.28 5.25 4.23
C SER A 46 9.23 3.75 3.99
N CYS A 47 10.33 3.14 3.51
CA CYS A 47 10.45 1.69 3.33
C CYS A 47 10.29 0.94 4.65
N GLN A 48 10.95 1.41 5.71
CA GLN A 48 10.87 0.80 7.03
C GLN A 48 9.44 0.89 7.59
N PHE A 49 8.81 2.06 7.49
CA PHE A 49 7.41 2.24 7.88
C PHE A 49 6.46 1.30 7.13
N VAL A 50 6.63 1.17 5.82
CA VAL A 50 5.82 0.25 5.00
C VAL A 50 5.98 -1.19 5.43
N LYS A 51 7.23 -1.59 5.73
CA LYS A 51 7.55 -2.93 6.23
C LYS A 51 6.90 -3.19 7.60
N ASP A 52 6.97 -2.23 8.51
CA ASP A 52 6.42 -2.35 9.87
C ASP A 52 4.89 -2.39 9.87
N ILE A 53 4.26 -1.55 9.03
CA ILE A 53 2.80 -1.62 8.86
C ILE A 53 2.41 -2.95 8.23
N GLY A 54 3.16 -3.50 7.26
CA GLY A 54 2.85 -4.79 6.66
C GLY A 54 1.57 -4.77 5.82
N PHE A 55 1.48 -3.81 4.91
CA PHE A 55 0.34 -3.64 3.99
C PHE A 55 0.07 -4.90 3.16
N SER A 56 -1.21 -5.22 2.94
CA SER A 56 -1.62 -6.34 2.08
C SER A 56 -1.47 -6.02 0.60
N GLN A 57 -1.52 -4.75 0.21
CA GLN A 57 -1.28 -4.28 -1.15
C GLN A 57 -0.85 -2.81 -1.15
N LEU A 58 0.05 -2.46 -2.06
CA LEU A 58 0.53 -1.10 -2.27
C LEU A 58 0.33 -0.70 -3.73
N HIS A 59 -0.16 0.51 -3.96
CA HIS A 59 -0.07 1.17 -5.25
C HIS A 59 1.03 2.24 -5.18
N VAL A 60 2.11 2.05 -5.92
CA VAL A 60 3.25 2.97 -5.92
C VAL A 60 3.23 3.80 -7.17
N PHE A 61 3.35 5.11 -7.03
CA PHE A 61 3.46 6.03 -8.15
C PHE A 61 4.55 7.07 -7.91
N ARG A 62 5.08 7.62 -9.00
CA ARG A 62 6.07 8.69 -8.95
C ARG A 62 5.39 10.05 -8.88
N TYR A 63 5.96 10.96 -8.11
CA TYR A 63 5.56 12.36 -8.17
C TYR A 63 5.74 12.89 -9.59
N SER A 64 4.73 13.61 -10.07
CA SER A 64 4.74 14.30 -11.35
C SER A 64 4.27 15.73 -11.13
N PRO A 65 5.10 16.76 -11.40
CA PRO A 65 4.72 18.15 -11.21
C PRO A 65 3.49 18.51 -12.04
N ARG A 66 2.48 19.09 -11.38
CA ARG A 66 1.29 19.63 -12.05
C ARG A 66 1.26 21.14 -11.92
N LYS A 67 1.09 21.83 -13.04
CA LYS A 67 0.98 23.30 -13.10
C LYS A 67 -0.10 23.78 -12.12
N GLY A 68 0.23 24.81 -11.32
CA GLY A 68 -0.69 25.39 -10.34
C GLY A 68 -0.68 24.71 -8.95
N THR A 69 0.13 23.66 -8.74
CA THR A 69 0.31 23.07 -7.41
C THR A 69 1.51 23.68 -6.69
N PRO A 70 1.47 23.90 -5.36
CA PRO A 70 2.62 24.42 -4.62
C PRO A 70 3.88 23.56 -4.76
N ALA A 71 3.72 22.23 -4.80
CA ALA A 71 4.84 21.31 -4.94
C ALA A 71 5.59 21.46 -6.28
N ALA A 72 4.91 21.93 -7.33
CA ALA A 72 5.55 22.13 -8.64
C ALA A 72 6.60 23.24 -8.63
N THR A 73 6.56 24.15 -7.65
CA THR A 73 7.52 25.26 -7.50
C THR A 73 8.50 25.03 -6.34
N TYR A 74 8.45 23.88 -5.67
CA TYR A 74 9.40 23.59 -4.60
C TYR A 74 10.81 23.41 -5.16
N PRO A 75 11.86 23.89 -4.46
CA PRO A 75 13.23 23.54 -4.78
C PRO A 75 13.46 22.04 -4.59
N ASP A 76 14.59 21.53 -5.07
CA ASP A 76 15.05 20.16 -4.83
C ASP A 76 14.12 19.08 -5.43
N GLN A 77 13.74 19.28 -6.69
CA GLN A 77 13.06 18.25 -7.48
C GLN A 77 13.94 16.99 -7.59
N VAL A 78 13.36 15.83 -7.28
CA VAL A 78 14.07 14.55 -7.39
C VAL A 78 14.23 14.19 -8.86
N SER A 79 15.42 13.73 -9.25
CA SER A 79 15.67 13.35 -10.64
C SER A 79 14.76 12.19 -11.09
N PRO A 80 14.36 12.13 -12.37
CA PRO A 80 13.52 11.03 -12.88
C PRO A 80 14.14 9.65 -12.66
N HIS A 81 15.47 9.55 -12.74
CA HIS A 81 16.21 8.30 -12.52
C HIS A 81 16.10 7.84 -11.05
N VAL A 82 16.32 8.74 -10.09
CA VAL A 82 16.19 8.41 -8.66
C VAL A 82 14.75 8.06 -8.32
N SER A 83 13.77 8.83 -8.81
CA SER A 83 12.34 8.53 -8.61
C SER A 83 11.94 7.17 -9.20
N ALA A 84 12.49 6.80 -10.37
CA ALA A 84 12.27 5.48 -10.97
C ALA A 84 12.87 4.34 -10.12
N ALA A 85 14.11 4.49 -9.66
CA ALA A 85 14.76 3.50 -8.81
C ALA A 85 14.00 3.29 -7.49
N ARG A 86 13.58 4.38 -6.84
CA ARG A 86 12.76 4.35 -5.61
C ARG A 86 11.40 3.68 -5.85
N SER A 87 10.75 3.98 -6.97
CA SER A 87 9.48 3.34 -7.35
C SER A 87 9.65 1.84 -7.48
N GLN A 88 10.69 1.38 -8.19
CA GLN A 88 10.95 -0.05 -8.37
C GLN A 88 11.21 -0.76 -7.04
N ALA A 89 12.02 -0.15 -6.16
CA ALA A 89 12.32 -0.71 -4.84
C ALA A 89 11.07 -0.81 -3.95
N MET A 90 10.23 0.23 -3.91
CA MET A 90 8.99 0.24 -3.12
C MET A 90 7.95 -0.76 -3.66
N ILE A 91 7.86 -0.92 -4.99
CA ILE A 91 7.00 -1.96 -5.61
C ILE A 91 7.47 -3.35 -5.17
N ALA A 92 8.76 -3.65 -5.28
CA ALA A 92 9.31 -4.94 -4.87
C ALA A 92 9.09 -5.21 -3.37
N LEU A 93 9.18 -4.19 -2.51
CA LEU A 93 8.80 -4.31 -1.10
C LEU A 93 7.31 -4.65 -0.95
N GLY A 94 6.43 -3.93 -1.64
CA GLY A 94 4.98 -4.17 -1.64
C GLY A 94 4.60 -5.59 -2.08
N GLU A 95 5.25 -6.11 -3.13
CA GLU A 95 5.04 -7.48 -3.61
C GLU A 95 5.43 -8.53 -2.56
N ARG A 96 6.56 -8.35 -1.88
CA ARG A 96 6.97 -9.24 -0.79
C ARG A 96 5.96 -9.24 0.36
N LEU A 97 5.47 -8.06 0.75
CA LEU A 97 4.46 -7.92 1.81
C LEU A 97 3.11 -8.52 1.40
N ASN A 98 2.70 -8.34 0.14
CA ASN A 98 1.51 -8.94 -0.43
C ASN A 98 1.57 -10.47 -0.38
N ILE A 99 2.68 -11.06 -0.79
CA ILE A 99 2.89 -12.52 -0.73
C ILE A 99 2.82 -13.00 0.72
N ALA A 100 3.52 -12.33 1.65
CA ALA A 100 3.49 -12.68 3.06
C ALA A 100 2.08 -12.59 3.66
N PHE A 101 1.28 -11.58 3.28
CA PHE A 101 -0.11 -11.46 3.69
C PHE A 101 -0.96 -12.62 3.15
N ARG A 102 -0.85 -12.92 1.84
CA ARG A 102 -1.62 -14.01 1.20
C ARG A 102 -1.28 -15.38 1.79
N GLN A 103 -0.01 -15.63 2.12
CA GLN A 103 0.40 -16.88 2.76
C GLN A 103 -0.28 -17.08 4.12
N ARG A 104 -0.50 -16.01 4.90
CA ARG A 104 -1.26 -16.09 6.16
C ARG A 104 -2.75 -16.40 5.97
N MET A 105 -3.29 -16.22 4.76
CA MET A 105 -4.69 -16.54 4.45
C MET A 105 -4.89 -18.02 4.11
N LEU A 106 -3.82 -18.77 3.84
CA LEU A 106 -3.93 -20.19 3.48
C LEU A 106 -4.57 -20.99 4.62
N GLY A 107 -5.51 -21.86 4.27
CA GLY A 107 -6.25 -22.70 5.21
C GLY A 107 -7.41 -21.99 5.94
N LYS A 108 -7.66 -20.71 5.67
CA LYS A 108 -8.77 -19.96 6.29
C LYS A 108 -10.02 -20.01 5.43
N GLN A 109 -11.16 -20.29 6.05
CA GLN A 109 -12.48 -20.14 5.43
C GLN A 109 -12.86 -18.66 5.37
N LYS A 110 -13.38 -18.22 4.22
CA LYS A 110 -13.83 -16.84 3.97
C LYS A 110 -15.10 -16.87 3.12
N GLU A 111 -15.98 -15.91 3.36
CA GLU A 111 -17.11 -15.68 2.48
C GLU A 111 -16.62 -15.17 1.12
N VAL A 112 -17.24 -15.66 0.04
CA VAL A 112 -16.91 -15.30 -1.33
C VAL A 112 -18.13 -14.75 -2.06
N LEU A 113 -17.89 -13.77 -2.92
CA LEU A 113 -18.88 -13.27 -3.87
C LEU A 113 -18.52 -13.78 -5.27
N ILE A 114 -19.46 -14.44 -5.93
CA ILE A 114 -19.29 -14.91 -7.32
C ILE A 114 -19.75 -13.79 -8.24
N GLU A 115 -18.82 -13.14 -8.94
CA GLU A 115 -19.12 -12.00 -9.83
C GLU A 115 -19.49 -12.42 -11.27
N ALA A 116 -18.95 -13.56 -11.73
CA ALA A 116 -19.26 -14.11 -13.04
C ALA A 116 -19.22 -15.64 -12.99
N SER A 117 -20.20 -16.26 -13.64
CA SER A 117 -20.25 -17.70 -13.91
C SER A 117 -20.22 -17.91 -15.43
N ARG A 118 -19.50 -18.92 -15.91
CA ARG A 118 -19.55 -19.28 -17.34
C ARG A 118 -20.91 -19.90 -17.65
N GLU A 119 -21.43 -19.69 -18.87
CA GLU A 119 -22.67 -20.35 -19.32
C GLU A 119 -22.54 -21.87 -19.14
N GLY A 120 -23.33 -22.43 -18.21
CA GLY A 120 -23.26 -23.82 -17.79
C GLY A 120 -23.23 -24.00 -16.26
N ASP A 121 -22.78 -23.01 -15.51
CA ASP A 121 -22.76 -23.04 -14.03
C ASP A 121 -24.16 -22.72 -13.47
N LYS A 122 -25.04 -23.71 -13.49
CA LYS A 122 -26.30 -23.68 -12.74
C LYS A 122 -26.06 -24.22 -11.34
N GLN A 123 -25.43 -23.43 -10.45
CA GLN A 123 -25.51 -23.70 -9.02
C GLN A 123 -25.83 -22.42 -8.24
N PRO A 124 -26.88 -22.43 -7.40
CA PRO A 124 -27.18 -21.29 -6.54
C PRO A 124 -26.00 -21.11 -5.55
N PRO A 125 -25.77 -19.87 -5.07
CA PRO A 125 -24.65 -19.59 -4.17
C PRO A 125 -24.76 -20.44 -2.92
N ARG A 126 -23.90 -21.45 -2.80
CA ARG A 126 -23.74 -22.21 -1.57
C ARG A 126 -22.87 -21.35 -0.65
N ARG A 127 -23.41 -20.97 0.52
CA ARG A 127 -22.57 -20.57 1.66
C ARG A 127 -21.69 -21.76 1.99
N LEU A 128 -20.43 -21.71 1.57
CA LEU A 128 -19.41 -22.63 2.04
C LEU A 128 -18.99 -22.12 3.42
N TYR A 129 -19.37 -22.87 4.46
CA TYR A 129 -18.91 -22.67 5.83
C TYR A 129 -17.44 -23.04 5.94
#